data_AF-A0A815TRN6-F1
#
_entry.id   AF-A0A815TRN6-F1
#
_cell.length_a   1.000
_cell.length_b   1.000
_cell.length_c   1.000
_cell.angle_alpha   90.00
_cell.angle_beta   90.00
_cell.angle_gamma   90.00
#
_symmetry.space_group_name_H-M   'P 1'
#
loop_
_entity.id
_entity.type
_entity.pdbx_description
1 polymer ?
#
loop_
_entity_poly.entity_id
_entity_poly.type
_entity_poly.pdbx_seq_one_letter_code
_entity_poly.pdbx_strand_id
1 'polypeptide(L)'
;MTWSSMPHHSNNTNCSNDTIEKAGLTEITEHVSSIEDAFIYFMSEKILQKILIYSNMEYTRNINSNEKPAEITMIELKAFTGLLLLAGLLGKSKTNLKCLWRRSPLESPIFKAVMSRSRFEEIMSCLRFDDKTTREERKRTDKYAAIREIWSDFQNNLTMC
;
A
#
# COMPACT_ATOMS: atom_id res chain seq x y z
N MET A 1 44.85 -33.11 -23.43
CA MET A 1 43.59 -32.37 -23.63
C MET A 1 43.70 -31.63 -24.95
N THR A 2 42.97 -32.07 -25.96
CA THR A 2 43.00 -31.51 -27.33
C THR A 2 41.69 -30.79 -27.58
N TRP A 3 41.76 -29.49 -27.87
CA TRP A 3 40.61 -28.69 -28.27
C TRP A 3 40.22 -29.01 -29.72
N SER A 4 38.93 -29.23 -29.96
CA SER A 4 38.37 -29.47 -31.31
C SER A 4 38.05 -28.13 -31.98
N SER A 5 38.38 -28.02 -33.26
CA SER A 5 38.22 -26.81 -34.09
C SER A 5 36.92 -26.77 -34.91
N MET A 6 35.94 -27.63 -34.60
CA MET A 6 34.63 -27.60 -35.29
C MET A 6 33.54 -26.96 -34.42
N PRO A 7 32.75 -26.00 -34.96
CA PRO A 7 31.65 -25.41 -34.23
C PRO A 7 30.53 -26.43 -34.01
N HIS A 8 29.87 -26.33 -32.85
CA HIS A 8 28.72 -27.16 -32.51
C HIS A 8 27.57 -26.88 -33.48
N HIS A 9 27.10 -27.90 -34.20
CA HIS A 9 25.93 -27.78 -35.05
C HIS A 9 24.68 -27.70 -34.14
N SER A 10 24.17 -26.49 -33.91
CA SER A 10 22.91 -26.29 -33.20
C SER A 10 21.75 -26.63 -34.15
N ASN A 11 20.99 -27.67 -33.84
CA ASN A 11 19.70 -27.89 -34.47
C ASN A 11 18.81 -26.67 -34.20
N ASN A 12 18.28 -26.10 -35.27
CA ASN A 12 17.38 -24.95 -35.26
C ASN A 12 16.15 -25.33 -34.42
N THR A 13 16.08 -24.88 -33.17
CA THR A 13 14.83 -24.91 -32.41
C THR A 13 13.89 -23.95 -33.12
N ASN A 14 12.88 -24.48 -33.80
CA ASN A 14 11.75 -23.69 -34.26
C ASN A 14 11.22 -22.91 -33.05
N CYS A 15 11.48 -21.60 -33.05
CA CYS A 15 10.84 -20.69 -32.14
C CYS A 15 9.38 -20.66 -32.58
N SER A 16 8.51 -21.34 -31.85
CA SER A 16 7.07 -21.15 -31.99
C SER A 16 6.82 -19.65 -31.92
N ASN A 17 6.18 -19.09 -32.94
CA ASN A 17 5.64 -17.73 -32.88
C ASN A 17 4.46 -17.77 -31.92
N ASP A 18 4.73 -17.88 -30.62
CA ASP A 18 3.73 -17.59 -29.61
C ASP A 18 3.38 -16.12 -29.80
N THR A 19 2.16 -15.89 -30.25
CA THR A 19 1.56 -14.56 -30.30
C THR A 19 1.66 -14.01 -28.89
N ILE A 20 2.63 -13.12 -28.65
CA ILE A 20 2.72 -12.38 -27.40
C ILE A 20 1.43 -11.57 -27.34
N GLU A 21 0.46 -12.01 -26.53
CA GLU A 21 -0.67 -11.17 -26.13
C GLU A 21 -0.09 -9.82 -25.75
N LYS A 22 -0.59 -8.74 -26.38
CA LYS A 22 -0.03 -7.40 -26.21
C LYS A 22 0.11 -7.11 -24.72
N ALA A 23 1.34 -7.08 -24.24
CA ALA A 23 1.63 -6.63 -22.88
C ALA A 23 1.17 -5.16 -22.78
N GLY A 24 0.17 -4.92 -21.95
CA GLY A 24 -0.48 -3.62 -21.84
C GLY A 24 -1.60 -3.64 -20.81
N LEU A 25 -2.11 -2.45 -20.52
CA LEU A 25 -3.29 -2.23 -19.70
C LEU A 25 -4.47 -3.07 -20.20
N THR A 26 -5.15 -3.78 -19.29
CA THR A 26 -6.41 -4.46 -19.63
C THR A 26 -7.47 -3.45 -20.05
N GLU A 27 -8.49 -3.89 -20.80
CA GLU A 27 -9.65 -3.06 -21.21
C GLU A 27 -10.36 -2.41 -20.01
N ILE A 28 -10.24 -2.99 -18.81
CA ILE A 28 -10.82 -2.49 -17.56
C ILE A 28 -10.08 -1.23 -17.06
N THR A 29 -8.82 -1.04 -17.45
CA THR A 29 -7.98 0.09 -17.03
C THR A 29 -7.89 1.20 -18.08
N GLU A 30 -8.57 1.04 -19.22
CA GLU A 30 -8.63 2.05 -20.29
C GLU A 30 -9.28 3.37 -19.82
N HIS A 31 -10.01 3.34 -18.72
CA HIS A 31 -10.71 4.51 -18.14
C HIS A 31 -9.90 5.22 -17.04
N VAL A 32 -8.68 4.77 -16.76
CA VAL A 32 -7.77 5.42 -15.80
C VAL A 32 -7.23 6.70 -16.43
N SER A 33 -7.78 7.83 -16.01
CA SER A 33 -7.51 9.15 -16.61
C SER A 33 -6.58 10.04 -15.78
N SER A 34 -6.37 9.68 -14.51
CA SER A 34 -5.56 10.45 -13.57
C SER A 34 -4.68 9.56 -12.69
N ILE A 35 -3.68 10.18 -12.06
CA ILE A 35 -2.81 9.52 -11.07
C ILE A 35 -3.63 9.04 -9.85
N GLU A 36 -4.68 9.78 -9.48
CA GLU A 36 -5.59 9.39 -8.42
C GLU A 36 -6.39 8.14 -8.80
N ASP A 37 -6.95 8.09 -10.01
CA ASP A 37 -7.66 6.90 -10.51
C ASP A 37 -6.74 5.68 -10.53
N ALA A 38 -5.49 5.85 -10.98
CA ALA A 38 -4.51 4.78 -10.99
C ALA A 38 -4.22 4.27 -9.57
N PHE A 39 -4.09 5.18 -8.59
CA PHE A 39 -3.89 4.80 -7.20
C PHE A 39 -5.12 4.08 -6.62
N ILE A 40 -6.32 4.61 -6.84
CA ILE A 40 -7.57 4.01 -6.37
C ILE A 40 -7.81 2.66 -7.02
N TYR A 41 -7.34 2.43 -8.25
CA TYR A 41 -7.45 1.12 -8.88
C TYR A 41 -6.76 0.03 -8.06
N PHE A 42 -5.51 0.27 -7.66
CA PHE A 42 -4.76 -0.67 -6.82
C PHE A 42 -5.25 -0.67 -5.37
N MET A 43 -5.37 0.51 -4.78
CA MET A 43 -5.83 0.76 -3.41
C MET A 43 -7.30 1.18 -3.41
N SER A 44 -8.17 0.23 -3.78
CA SER A 44 -9.60 0.49 -3.97
C SER A 44 -10.28 1.08 -2.74
N GLU A 45 -11.38 1.81 -3.00
CA GLU A 45 -12.21 2.37 -1.94
C GLU A 45 -12.64 1.29 -0.93
N LYS A 46 -12.86 0.05 -1.40
CA LYS A 46 -13.13 -1.12 -0.55
C LYS A 46 -11.98 -1.43 0.41
N ILE A 47 -10.73 -1.45 -0.09
CA ILE A 47 -9.54 -1.68 0.75
C ILE A 47 -9.41 -0.56 1.78
N LEU A 48 -9.53 0.70 1.35
CA LEU A 48 -9.44 1.86 2.24
C LEU A 48 -10.54 1.85 3.31
N GLN A 49 -11.77 1.47 2.94
CA GLN A 49 -12.89 1.33 3.89
C GLN A 49 -12.60 0.26 4.95
N LYS A 50 -12.04 -0.89 4.57
CA LYS A 50 -11.63 -1.94 5.52
C LYS A 50 -10.58 -1.43 6.50
N ILE A 51 -9.53 -0.78 5.99
CA ILE A 51 -8.48 -0.16 6.82
C ILE A 51 -9.11 0.83 7.79
N LEU A 52 -10.02 1.69 7.31
CA LEU A 52 -10.71 2.68 8.13
C LEU A 52 -11.49 2.03 9.27
N ILE A 53 -12.32 1.04 8.96
CA ILE A 53 -13.15 0.32 9.95
C ILE A 53 -12.25 -0.32 11.01
N TYR A 54 -11.25 -1.11 10.61
CA TYR A 54 -10.39 -1.80 11.57
C TYR A 54 -9.54 -0.85 12.41
N SER A 55 -9.10 0.26 11.83
CA SER A 55 -8.32 1.26 12.55
C SER A 55 -9.17 2.01 13.58
N ASN A 56 -10.42 2.37 13.22
CA ASN A 56 -11.37 2.97 14.17
C ASN A 56 -11.79 1.99 15.28
N MET A 57 -11.95 0.69 14.98
CA MET A 57 -12.18 -0.32 16.03
C MET A 57 -11.02 -0.39 17.02
N GLU A 58 -9.76 -0.33 16.55
CA GLU A 58 -8.60 -0.31 17.45
C GLU A 58 -8.48 1.00 18.22
N TYR A 59 -8.83 2.10 17.57
CA TYR A 59 -8.89 3.40 18.20
C TYR A 59 -9.82 3.38 19.42
N THR A 60 -11.04 2.87 19.28
CA THR A 60 -11.99 2.70 20.38
C THR A 60 -11.43 1.84 21.52
N ARG A 61 -10.60 0.84 21.23
CA ARG A 61 -9.98 -0.03 22.26
C ARG A 61 -8.88 0.65 23.06
N ASN A 62 -8.18 1.63 22.48
CA ASN A 62 -7.01 2.25 23.08
C ASN A 62 -7.34 3.54 23.85
N ILE A 63 -8.59 4.01 23.83
CA ILE A 63 -9.03 5.21 24.56
C ILE A 63 -9.14 4.90 26.06
N ASN A 64 -8.31 5.56 26.87
CA ASN A 64 -8.30 5.47 28.33
C ASN A 64 -8.91 6.72 29.02
N SER A 65 -9.64 7.60 28.32
CA SER A 65 -10.04 8.92 28.84
C SER A 65 -11.46 9.36 28.43
N ASN A 66 -12.08 10.17 29.30
CA ASN A 66 -13.42 10.79 29.18
C ASN A 66 -13.55 11.85 28.07
N GLU A 67 -12.47 12.19 27.35
CA GLU A 67 -12.54 13.01 26.15
C GLU A 67 -12.73 12.10 24.94
N LYS A 68 -13.91 12.16 24.31
CA LYS A 68 -14.16 11.51 23.02
C LYS A 68 -13.19 12.06 22.00
N PRO A 69 -12.24 11.27 21.51
CA PRO A 69 -11.32 11.75 20.50
C PRO A 69 -11.89 11.41 19.12
N ALA A 70 -11.52 12.19 18.10
CA ALA A 70 -12.19 12.16 16.81
C ALA A 70 -11.84 10.89 16.03
N GLU A 71 -12.86 10.10 15.66
CA GLU A 71 -12.72 8.96 14.76
C GLU A 71 -11.94 9.35 13.49
N ILE A 72 -11.17 8.41 12.95
CA ILE A 72 -10.46 8.62 11.69
C ILE A 72 -11.53 8.70 10.59
N THR A 73 -11.44 9.75 9.77
CA THR A 73 -12.29 9.91 8.59
C THR A 73 -11.61 9.36 7.34
N MET A 74 -12.38 9.06 6.30
CA MET A 74 -11.80 8.65 5.01
C MET A 74 -10.85 9.71 4.44
N ILE A 75 -11.16 11.00 4.63
CA ILE A 75 -10.32 12.12 4.20
C ILE A 75 -8.98 12.08 4.93
N GLU A 76 -8.99 11.88 6.25
CA GLU A 76 -7.74 11.77 7.03
C GLU A 76 -6.93 10.54 6.64
N LEU A 77 -7.57 9.40 6.38
CA LEU A 77 -6.87 8.19 5.93
C LEU A 77 -6.21 8.38 4.55
N LYS A 78 -6.91 9.01 3.60
CA LYS A 78 -6.37 9.36 2.28
C LYS A 78 -5.21 10.35 2.42
N ALA A 79 -5.37 11.39 3.23
CA ALA A 79 -4.32 12.37 3.51
C ALA A 79 -3.08 11.73 4.17
N PHE A 80 -3.27 10.84 5.14
CA PHE A 80 -2.21 10.08 5.80
C PHE A 80 -1.45 9.22 4.79
N THR A 81 -2.17 8.52 3.91
CA THR A 81 -1.58 7.68 2.86
C THR A 81 -0.79 8.52 1.86
N GLY A 82 -1.30 9.69 1.46
CA GLY A 82 -0.57 10.64 0.61
C GLY A 82 0.74 11.12 1.24
N LEU A 83 0.75 11.37 2.56
CA LEU A 83 1.99 11.71 3.28
C LEU A 83 3.00 10.55 3.34
N LEU A 84 2.54 9.30 3.44
CA LEU A 84 3.42 8.13 3.36
C LEU A 84 4.06 8.00 1.96
N LEU A 85 3.27 8.17 0.90
CA LEU A 85 3.77 8.16 -0.47
C LEU A 85 4.79 9.28 -0.70
N LEU A 86 4.49 10.49 -0.23
CA LEU A 86 5.41 11.62 -0.31
C LEU A 86 6.70 11.37 0.48
N ALA A 87 6.61 10.81 1.69
CA ALA A 87 7.79 10.46 2.46
C ALA A 87 8.67 9.43 1.74
N GLY A 88 8.05 8.48 1.03
CA GLY A 88 8.73 7.54 0.12
C GLY A 88 9.43 8.25 -1.04
N LEU A 89 8.71 9.13 -1.74
CA LEU A 89 9.23 9.92 -2.86
C LEU A 89 10.45 10.77 -2.46
N LEU A 90 10.42 11.37 -1.27
CA LEU A 90 11.53 12.18 -0.76
C LEU A 90 12.70 11.36 -0.20
N GLY A 91 12.63 10.02 -0.25
CA GLY A 91 13.64 9.12 0.32
C GLY A 91 13.73 9.23 1.85
N LYS A 92 12.67 9.72 2.51
CA LYS A 92 12.63 9.99 3.94
C LYS A 92 11.97 8.87 4.75
N SER A 93 11.72 7.70 4.16
CA SER A 93 11.06 6.57 4.84
C SER A 93 11.77 6.10 6.12
N LYS A 94 13.09 6.27 6.21
CA LYS A 94 13.90 5.92 7.40
C LYS A 94 14.19 7.12 8.31
N THR A 95 13.66 8.29 7.97
CA THR A 95 13.90 9.52 8.71
C THR A 95 13.00 9.54 9.95
N ASN A 96 13.51 10.09 11.05
CA ASN A 96 12.71 10.29 12.25
C ASN A 96 11.48 11.17 11.91
N LEU A 97 10.30 10.76 12.36
CA LEU A 97 9.05 11.49 12.12
C LEU A 97 9.13 12.96 12.56
N LYS A 98 9.88 13.26 13.63
CA LYS A 98 10.12 14.64 14.09
C LYS A 98 10.81 15.51 13.04
N CYS A 99 11.68 14.92 12.22
CA CYS A 99 12.36 15.64 11.14
C CYS A 99 11.43 15.93 9.96
N LEU A 100 10.45 15.07 9.68
CA LEU A 100 9.44 15.32 8.64
C LEU A 100 8.54 16.52 8.99
N TRP A 101 8.31 16.78 10.28
CA TRP A 101 7.53 17.93 10.78
C TRP A 101 8.41 19.05 11.38
N ARG A 102 9.70 19.16 11.02
CA ARG A 102 10.56 20.23 11.53
C ARG A 102 10.37 21.53 10.71
N ARG A 103 10.74 22.68 11.30
CA ARG A 103 10.57 24.05 10.72
C ARG A 103 11.87 24.51 10.04
N SER A 104 12.53 23.68 9.25
CA SER A 104 13.63 24.17 8.41
C SER A 104 13.08 24.79 7.12
N PRO A 105 13.64 25.91 6.63
CA PRO A 105 13.31 26.47 5.32
C PRO A 105 13.53 25.50 4.14
N LEU A 106 14.32 24.43 4.36
CA LEU A 106 14.63 23.37 3.41
C LEU A 106 13.71 22.14 3.52
N GLU A 107 12.81 22.11 4.51
CA GLU A 107 11.93 20.97 4.79
C GLU A 107 10.53 21.19 4.19
N SER A 108 9.90 20.09 3.78
CA SER A 108 8.66 20.11 3.00
C SER A 108 7.47 20.63 3.85
N PRO A 109 6.98 21.86 3.61
CA PRO A 109 5.92 22.48 4.43
C PRO A 109 4.59 21.71 4.34
N ILE A 110 4.45 20.88 3.32
CA ILE A 110 3.25 20.12 3.01
C ILE A 110 2.85 19.14 4.12
N PHE A 111 3.82 18.52 4.83
CA PHE A 111 3.49 17.58 5.93
C PHE A 111 2.63 18.24 7.00
N LYS A 112 2.97 19.49 7.36
CA LYS A 112 2.22 20.29 8.34
C LYS A 112 0.93 20.85 7.77
N ALA A 113 0.94 21.24 6.50
CA ALA A 113 -0.24 21.78 5.83
C ALA A 113 -1.34 20.72 5.72
N VAL A 114 -0.96 19.45 5.54
CA VAL A 114 -1.91 18.33 5.41
C VAL A 114 -2.43 17.87 6.78
N MET A 115 -1.56 17.60 7.76
CA MET A 115 -2.00 17.25 9.12
C MET A 115 -0.95 17.53 10.18
N SER A 116 -1.39 17.64 11.44
CA SER A 116 -0.47 17.76 12.57
C SER A 116 0.34 16.48 12.77
N ARG A 117 1.56 16.62 13.33
CA ARG A 117 2.39 15.45 13.66
C ARG A 117 1.69 14.52 14.64
N SER A 118 1.02 15.09 15.64
CA SER A 118 0.31 14.33 16.66
C SER A 118 -0.84 13.52 16.07
N ARG A 119 -1.61 14.08 15.13
CA ARG A 119 -2.67 13.33 14.44
C ARG A 119 -2.09 12.22 13.55
N PHE A 120 -0.97 12.48 12.87
CA PHE A 120 -0.28 11.44 12.11
C PHE A 120 0.22 10.29 13.01
N GLU A 121 0.83 10.62 14.15
CA GLU A 121 1.29 9.64 15.15
C GLU A 121 0.13 8.81 15.72
N GLU A 122 -1.00 9.47 15.98
CA GLU A 122 -2.23 8.84 16.45
C GLU A 122 -2.77 7.83 15.42
N ILE A 123 -3.00 8.26 14.18
CA ILE A 123 -3.45 7.38 13.07
C ILE A 123 -2.49 6.20 12.89
N MET A 124 -1.18 6.46 12.90
CA MET A 124 -0.16 5.42 12.77
C MET A 124 -0.26 4.37 13.90
N SER A 125 -0.58 4.78 15.13
CA SER A 125 -0.66 3.88 16.28
C SER A 125 -1.87 2.93 16.23
N CYS A 126 -2.99 3.41 15.68
CA CYS A 126 -4.24 2.65 15.58
C CYS A 126 -4.45 2.00 14.21
N LEU A 127 -3.57 2.22 13.22
CA LEU A 127 -3.68 1.62 11.89
C LEU A 127 -3.78 0.09 11.96
N ARG A 128 -4.86 -0.48 11.41
CA ARG A 128 -5.08 -1.94 11.35
C ARG A 128 -5.57 -2.37 9.97
N PHE A 129 -5.27 -3.63 9.64
CA PHE A 129 -5.53 -4.25 8.34
C PHE A 129 -6.49 -5.45 8.42
N ASP A 130 -6.97 -5.78 9.62
CA ASP A 130 -7.92 -6.86 9.88
C ASP A 130 -8.66 -6.62 11.20
N ASP A 131 -9.69 -7.42 11.45
CA ASP A 131 -10.32 -7.47 12.77
C ASP A 131 -9.47 -8.28 13.76
N LYS A 132 -8.91 -7.55 14.73
CA LYS A 132 -8.12 -8.09 15.84
C LYS A 132 -8.89 -9.10 16.69
N THR A 133 -10.23 -9.01 16.81
CA THR A 133 -11.01 -9.93 17.66
C THR A 133 -10.99 -11.37 17.15
N THR A 134 -10.97 -11.55 15.83
CA THR A 134 -10.97 -12.87 15.17
C THR A 134 -9.55 -13.33 14.79
N ARG A 135 -8.55 -12.47 14.97
CA ARG A 135 -7.18 -12.70 14.47
C ARG A 135 -6.54 -13.94 15.10
N GLU A 136 -6.72 -14.16 16.40
CA GLU A 136 -6.08 -15.29 17.08
C GLU A 136 -6.59 -16.65 16.58
N GLU A 137 -7.86 -16.76 16.22
CA GLU A 137 -8.40 -17.98 15.61
C GLU A 137 -7.85 -18.16 14.19
N ARG A 138 -7.89 -17.11 13.36
CA ARG A 138 -7.39 -17.16 11.98
C ARG A 138 -5.88 -17.45 11.91
N LYS A 139 -5.09 -16.97 12.87
CA LYS A 139 -3.65 -17.23 12.97
C LYS A 139 -3.30 -18.71 13.15
N ARG A 140 -4.20 -19.52 13.70
CA ARG A 140 -3.98 -20.96 13.88
C ARG A 140 -3.81 -21.67 12.54
N THR A 141 -4.46 -21.18 11.50
CA THR A 141 -4.43 -21.75 10.15
C THR A 141 -3.65 -20.91 9.15
N ASP A 142 -3.65 -19.57 9.27
CA ASP A 142 -2.95 -18.65 8.39
C ASP A 142 -2.05 -17.67 9.17
N LYS A 143 -0.74 -17.86 9.08
CA LYS A 143 0.25 -16.95 9.70
C LYS A 143 0.16 -15.51 9.17
N TYR A 144 -0.43 -15.32 7.99
CA TYR A 144 -0.60 -14.01 7.34
C TYR A 144 -1.97 -13.36 7.66
N ALA A 145 -2.73 -13.92 8.59
CA ALA A 145 -4.08 -13.48 8.94
C ALA A 145 -4.22 -11.96 9.18
N ALA A 146 -3.18 -11.30 9.72
CA ALA A 146 -3.24 -9.88 10.06
C ALA A 146 -3.41 -8.92 8.87
N ILE A 147 -3.13 -9.37 7.64
CA ILE A 147 -3.25 -8.56 6.42
C ILE A 147 -3.86 -9.34 5.25
N ARG A 148 -4.10 -10.65 5.43
CA ARG A 148 -4.61 -11.57 4.41
C ARG A 148 -5.75 -10.99 3.58
N GLU A 149 -6.76 -10.43 4.25
CA GLU A 149 -7.96 -9.94 3.58
C GLU A 149 -7.65 -8.79 2.62
N ILE A 150 -6.89 -7.80 3.07
CA ILE A 150 -6.48 -6.66 2.24
C ILE A 150 -5.54 -7.10 1.13
N TRP A 151 -4.62 -8.01 1.44
CA TRP A 151 -3.70 -8.55 0.44
C TRP A 151 -4.44 -9.29 -0.68
N SER A 152 -5.44 -10.11 -0.35
CA SER A 152 -6.25 -10.80 -1.35
C SER A 152 -7.03 -9.82 -2.22
N ASP A 153 -7.65 -8.78 -1.64
CA ASP A 153 -8.32 -7.74 -2.41
C ASP A 153 -7.34 -7.00 -3.33
N PHE A 154 -6.15 -6.68 -2.83
CA PHE A 154 -5.10 -6.02 -3.61
C PHE A 154 -4.60 -6.90 -4.77
N GLN A 155 -4.38 -8.19 -4.54
CA GLN A 155 -3.98 -9.14 -5.58
C GLN A 155 -5.05 -9.26 -6.67
N ASN A 156 -6.32 -9.29 -6.29
CA ASN A 156 -7.42 -9.32 -7.26
C ASN A 156 -7.42 -8.06 -8.14
N ASN A 157 -7.17 -6.88 -7.55
CA ASN A 157 -7.03 -5.65 -8.33
C ASN A 157 -5.84 -5.74 -9.31
N LEU A 158 -4.70 -6.28 -8.87
CA LEU A 158 -3.52 -6.46 -9.74
C LEU A 158 -3.78 -7.40 -10.93
N THR A 159 -4.51 -8.49 -10.72
CA THR A 159 -4.81 -9.45 -11.81
C THR A 159 -5.79 -8.92 -12.84
N MET A 160 -6.54 -7.87 -12.49
CA MET A 160 -7.50 -7.23 -13.39
C MET A 160 -6.88 -6.07 -14.18
N CYS A 161 -5.63 -5.69 -13.86
CA CYS A 161 -4.89 -4.56 -14.39
C CYS A 161 -4.06 -4.96 -15.62
#